data_AF-A0A351AUD7-F1
#
_entry.id   AF-A0A351AUD7-F1
#
_cell.length_a   1.000
_cell.length_b   1.000
_cell.length_c   1.000
_cell.angle_alpha   90.00
_cell.angle_beta   90.00
_cell.angle_gamma   90.00
#
_symmetry.space_group_name_H-M   'P 1'
#
loop_
_entity.id
_entity.type
_entity.pdbx_description
1 polymer ?
#
loop_
_entity_poly.entity_id
_entity_poly.type
_entity_poly.pdbx_seq_one_letter_code
_entity_poly.pdbx_strand_id
1 'polypeptide(L)'
;MTVAAQYARNSYTVTFLDWDGTELGSETVLHGESAAQIPSPERTGYTFIGWDASLTNITSDVTATAQYEINRYLVVFVDWDGSTISRQLVAYGQAAELPEEPVREYYNFIGWSADTSCITEETIVVAQYSIAITAGDVDADGSITITDALLTLRIAMELVTPSDVQLVAADINEDMCVNVVDAQIILRTALGI
;
A
#
# COMPACT_ATOMS: atom_id res chain seq x y z
N MET A 1 74.18 -2.80 36.24
CA MET A 1 72.79 -3.24 36.39
C MET A 1 71.92 -2.20 35.71
N THR A 2 71.35 -2.52 34.55
CA THR A 2 70.47 -1.60 33.81
C THR A 2 69.03 -1.97 34.11
N VAL A 3 68.26 -1.03 34.66
CA VAL A 3 66.81 -1.17 34.81
C VAL A 3 66.19 -0.61 33.53
N ALA A 4 65.59 -1.47 32.71
CA ALA A 4 64.79 -1.03 31.58
C ALA A 4 63.36 -0.76 32.06
N ALA A 5 62.85 0.43 31.77
CA ALA A 5 61.43 0.72 31.95
C ALA A 5 60.63 -0.09 30.93
N GLN A 6 59.68 -0.90 31.39
CA GLN A 6 58.67 -1.52 30.54
C GLN A 6 57.45 -0.60 30.52
N TYR A 7 57.09 -0.10 29.35
CA TYR A 7 55.86 0.67 29.14
C TYR A 7 54.79 -0.25 28.56
N ALA A 8 53.75 -0.55 29.32
CA ALA A 8 52.51 -1.14 28.80
C ALA A 8 51.64 -0.01 28.24
N ARG A 9 51.12 -0.19 27.02
CA ARG A 9 50.18 0.77 26.44
C ARG A 9 48.81 0.57 27.10
N ASN A 10 48.16 1.66 27.51
CA ASN A 10 46.81 1.59 28.06
C ASN A 10 45.86 0.99 27.02
N SER A 11 44.81 0.32 27.50
CA SER A 11 43.73 -0.23 26.70
C SER A 11 42.38 0.23 27.26
N TYR A 12 41.38 0.29 26.40
CA TYR A 12 40.01 0.68 26.73
C TYR A 12 39.00 -0.28 26.13
N THR A 13 37.86 -0.42 26.78
CA THR A 13 36.76 -1.25 26.31
C THR A 13 35.76 -0.42 25.51
N VAL A 14 35.44 -0.89 24.31
CA VAL A 14 34.33 -0.41 23.49
C VAL A 14 33.20 -1.42 23.60
N THR A 15 32.06 -1.00 24.12
CA THR A 15 30.85 -1.84 24.24
C THR A 15 29.81 -1.37 23.22
N PHE A 16 29.27 -2.29 22.44
CA PHE A 16 28.23 -2.04 21.45
C PHE A 16 26.88 -2.47 22.02
N LEU A 17 25.94 -1.53 22.11
CA LEU A 17 24.57 -1.75 22.56
C LEU A 17 23.57 -1.55 21.42
N ASP A 18 22.52 -2.36 21.38
CA ASP A 18 21.38 -2.12 20.51
C ASP A 18 20.47 -1.02 21.08
N TRP A 19 19.46 -0.60 20.31
CA TRP A 19 18.51 0.46 20.68
C TRP A 19 17.75 0.20 21.99
N ASP A 20 17.62 -1.07 22.41
CA ASP A 20 16.94 -1.49 23.64
C ASP A 20 17.92 -1.72 24.81
N GLY A 21 19.21 -1.47 24.60
CA GLY A 21 20.29 -1.68 25.58
C GLY A 21 20.86 -3.10 25.58
N THR A 22 20.44 -3.99 24.68
CA THR A 22 21.04 -5.33 24.54
C THR A 22 22.50 -5.22 24.09
N GLU A 23 23.42 -5.91 24.75
CA GLU A 23 24.82 -5.93 24.33
C GLU A 23 25.00 -6.79 23.07
N LEU A 24 25.46 -6.16 22.00
CA LEU A 24 25.75 -6.79 20.71
C LEU A 24 27.18 -7.34 20.65
N GLY A 25 28.06 -6.83 21.51
CA GLY A 25 29.43 -7.28 21.67
C GLY A 25 30.32 -6.21 22.32
N SER A 26 31.55 -6.58 22.59
CA SER A 26 32.56 -5.66 23.10
C SER A 26 33.95 -5.98 22.55
N GLU A 27 34.79 -4.95 22.45
CA GLU A 27 36.16 -5.02 21.96
C GLU A 27 37.07 -4.27 22.93
N THR A 28 38.27 -4.79 23.19
CA THR A 28 39.31 -4.04 23.91
C THR A 28 40.34 -3.54 22.91
N VAL A 29 40.51 -2.21 22.85
CA VAL A 29 41.43 -1.55 21.92
C VAL A 29 42.54 -0.84 22.67
N LEU A 30 43.70 -0.71 22.04
CA LEU A 30 44.80 0.06 22.61
C LEU A 30 44.53 1.57 22.52
N HIS A 31 45.11 2.34 23.43
CA HIS A 31 44.98 3.80 23.45
C HIS A 31 45.33 4.42 22.08
N GLY A 32 44.38 5.17 21.52
CA GLY A 32 44.47 5.86 20.23
C GLY A 32 44.11 4.99 19.02
N GLU A 33 43.84 3.70 19.19
CA GLU A 33 43.38 2.82 18.09
C GLU A 33 41.86 2.96 17.87
N SER A 34 41.37 2.38 16.76
CA SER A 34 39.94 2.36 16.40
C SER A 34 39.38 0.97 16.64
N ALA A 35 38.07 0.87 16.89
CA ALA A 35 37.40 -0.42 16.94
C ALA A 35 37.46 -1.10 15.57
N ALA A 36 37.84 -2.37 15.53
CA ALA A 36 37.98 -3.14 14.30
C ALA A 36 36.76 -4.03 14.04
N GLN A 37 36.11 -4.50 15.11
CA GLN A 37 34.99 -5.43 15.00
C GLN A 37 33.68 -4.74 15.36
N ILE A 38 33.15 -4.00 14.38
CA ILE A 38 31.92 -3.24 14.53
C ILE A 38 30.74 -4.12 14.08
N PRO A 39 29.78 -4.44 14.97
CA PRO A 39 28.60 -5.20 14.56
C PRO A 39 27.72 -4.38 13.61
N SER A 40 26.94 -5.09 12.78
CA SER A 40 25.90 -4.49 11.92
C SER A 40 24.56 -5.05 12.39
N PRO A 41 23.90 -4.41 13.37
CA PRO A 41 22.66 -4.94 13.90
C PRO A 41 21.50 -4.74 12.91
N GLU A 42 20.48 -5.59 13.04
CA GLU A 42 19.28 -5.55 12.21
C GLU A 42 18.06 -5.29 13.08
N ARG A 43 17.17 -4.42 12.60
CA ARG A 43 15.91 -4.13 13.26
C ARG A 43 14.80 -4.08 12.22
N THR A 44 13.85 -5.01 12.29
CA THR A 44 12.72 -5.07 11.35
C THR A 44 11.98 -3.75 11.28
N GLY A 45 11.82 -3.21 10.07
CA GLY A 45 11.14 -1.93 9.84
C GLY A 45 12.01 -0.69 10.02
N TYR A 46 13.31 -0.86 10.29
CA TYR A 46 14.25 0.23 10.49
C TYR A 46 15.54 0.00 9.68
N THR A 47 16.19 1.09 9.29
CA THR A 47 17.50 1.10 8.67
C THR A 47 18.54 1.52 9.70
N PHE A 48 19.59 0.71 9.87
CA PHE A 48 20.74 1.08 10.70
C PHE A 48 21.51 2.24 10.05
N ILE A 49 21.60 3.37 10.75
CA ILE A 49 22.26 4.59 10.23
C ILE A 49 23.65 4.82 10.82
N GLY A 50 24.02 4.08 11.88
CA GLY A 50 25.34 4.16 12.50
C GLY A 50 25.29 4.08 14.02
N TRP A 51 26.40 4.45 14.64
CA TRP A 51 26.58 4.48 16.09
C TRP A 51 26.58 5.93 16.59
N ASP A 52 26.11 6.16 17.81
CA ASP A 52 26.10 7.49 18.45
C ASP A 52 27.48 7.96 18.95
N ALA A 53 28.44 7.04 19.08
CA ALA A 53 29.79 7.31 19.55
C ALA A 53 30.84 7.18 18.45
N SER A 54 31.93 7.94 18.56
CA SER A 54 33.10 7.77 17.70
C SER A 54 33.79 6.44 18.02
N LEU A 55 33.95 5.61 17.00
CA LEU A 55 34.64 4.32 17.07
C LEU A 55 36.11 4.44 16.64
N THR A 56 36.62 5.66 16.53
CA THR A 56 38.00 5.97 16.13
C THR A 56 38.72 6.75 17.23
N ASN A 57 40.04 6.55 17.33
CA ASN A 57 40.92 7.22 18.29
C ASN A 57 40.42 7.10 19.75
N ILE A 58 40.28 5.86 20.22
CA ILE A 58 39.71 5.55 21.54
C ILE A 58 40.73 5.87 22.64
N THR A 59 40.35 6.76 23.56
CA THR A 59 41.20 7.25 24.66
C THR A 59 40.59 7.08 26.05
N SER A 60 39.38 6.52 26.11
CA SER A 60 38.65 6.10 27.31
C SER A 60 37.71 4.94 26.94
N ASP A 61 37.12 4.28 27.92
CA ASP A 61 36.04 3.34 27.64
C ASP A 61 34.89 4.06 26.91
N VAL A 62 34.30 3.39 25.93
CA VAL A 62 33.23 3.92 25.09
C VAL A 62 32.06 2.93 25.07
N THR A 63 30.85 3.45 25.26
CA THR A 63 29.63 2.71 24.97
C THR A 63 29.00 3.33 23.74
N ALA A 64 28.85 2.55 22.69
CA ALA A 64 28.25 2.94 21.43
C ALA A 64 26.87 2.29 21.31
N THR A 65 25.84 3.10 21.11
CA THR A 65 24.45 2.64 20.95
C THR A 65 24.04 2.76 19.49
N ALA A 66 23.46 1.68 18.95
CA ALA A 66 23.00 1.62 17.56
C ALA A 66 21.88 2.64 17.31
N GLN A 67 22.02 3.41 16.24
CA GLN A 67 21.04 4.39 15.79
C GLN A 67 20.30 3.88 14.55
N TYR A 68 19.00 4.15 14.51
CA TYR A 68 18.12 3.66 13.46
C TYR A 68 17.19 4.75 12.95
N GLU A 69 16.88 4.70 11.66
CA GLU A 69 15.80 5.45 11.05
C GLU A 69 14.65 4.51 10.67
N ILE A 70 13.40 4.90 10.95
CA ILE A 70 12.24 4.08 10.57
C ILE A 70 12.09 4.08 9.04
N ASN A 71 11.87 2.89 8.47
CA ASN A 71 11.64 2.76 7.04
C ASN A 71 10.30 3.39 6.67
N ARG A 72 10.26 4.01 5.49
CA ARG A 72 9.03 4.58 4.93
C ARG A 72 8.75 3.97 3.56
N TYR A 73 7.50 3.67 3.30
CA TYR A 73 7.05 3.04 2.06
C TYR A 73 6.05 3.93 1.33
N LEU A 74 6.14 3.95 0.01
CA LEU A 74 5.22 4.68 -0.83
C LEU A 74 3.91 3.91 -0.95
N VAL A 75 2.82 4.55 -0.59
CA VAL A 75 1.45 4.08 -0.85
C VAL A 75 0.83 4.97 -1.90
N VAL A 76 0.29 4.36 -2.96
CA VAL A 76 -0.35 5.04 -4.07
C VAL A 76 -1.80 4.57 -4.18
N PHE A 77 -2.75 5.49 -4.02
CA PHE A 77 -4.15 5.23 -4.29
C PHE A 77 -4.45 5.56 -5.74
N VAL A 78 -5.06 4.63 -6.47
CA VAL A 78 -5.43 4.77 -7.87
C VAL A 78 -6.90 4.44 -8.08
N ASP A 79 -7.50 5.06 -9.09
CA ASP A 79 -8.87 4.78 -9.51
C ASP A 79 -8.92 3.55 -10.46
N TRP A 80 -10.12 3.13 -10.85
CA TRP A 80 -10.39 1.98 -11.71
C TRP A 80 -9.71 2.07 -13.10
N ASP A 81 -9.47 3.29 -13.59
CA ASP A 81 -8.81 3.56 -14.87
C ASP A 81 -7.27 3.68 -14.73
N GLY A 82 -6.75 3.51 -13.52
CA GLY A 82 -5.34 3.65 -13.19
C GLY A 82 -4.88 5.09 -12.93
N SER A 83 -5.78 6.08 -12.99
CA SER A 83 -5.46 7.45 -12.60
C SER A 83 -5.08 7.52 -11.12
N THR A 84 -4.07 8.32 -10.78
CA THR A 84 -3.65 8.45 -9.38
C THR A 84 -4.54 9.43 -8.63
N ILE A 85 -5.12 8.96 -7.53
CA ILE A 85 -5.94 9.76 -6.61
C ILE A 85 -5.02 10.44 -5.59
N SER A 86 -4.13 9.68 -4.94
CA SER A 86 -3.20 10.23 -3.94
C SER A 86 -1.92 9.42 -3.80
N ARG A 87 -0.90 10.03 -3.19
CA ARG A 87 0.40 9.41 -2.86
C ARG A 87 0.83 9.84 -1.48
N GLN A 88 1.40 8.92 -0.71
CA GLN A 88 1.95 9.22 0.61
C GLN A 88 3.11 8.29 0.99
N LEU A 89 4.03 8.79 1.81
CA LEU A 89 5.05 7.98 2.45
C LEU A 89 4.59 7.62 3.86
N VAL A 90 4.43 6.33 4.12
CA VAL A 90 3.95 5.81 5.40
C VAL A 90 5.09 5.12 6.13
N ALA A 91 5.25 5.40 7.43
CA ALA A 91 6.25 4.73 8.24
C ALA A 91 5.90 3.25 8.45
N TYR A 92 6.92 2.39 8.56
CA TYR A 92 6.73 0.95 8.73
C TYR A 92 5.74 0.62 9.87
N GLY A 93 4.76 -0.23 9.57
CA GLY A 93 3.74 -0.70 10.49
C GLY A 93 2.68 0.35 10.85
N GLN A 94 2.67 1.52 10.22
CA GLN A 94 1.61 2.53 10.40
C GLN A 94 0.53 2.37 9.32
N ALA A 95 -0.65 2.93 9.61
CA ALA A 95 -1.74 2.99 8.66
C ALA A 95 -1.53 4.13 7.64
N ALA A 96 -1.96 3.91 6.40
CA ALA A 96 -2.08 4.98 5.42
C ALA A 96 -3.34 5.82 5.69
N GLU A 97 -3.27 7.11 5.38
CA GLU A 97 -4.45 7.98 5.39
C GLU A 97 -5.30 7.72 4.15
N LEU A 98 -6.57 7.34 4.33
CA LEU A 98 -7.47 7.12 3.20
C LEU A 98 -7.81 8.46 2.52
N PRO A 99 -7.80 8.53 1.18
CA PRO A 99 -8.28 9.71 0.47
C PRO A 99 -9.80 9.81 0.55
N GLU A 100 -10.35 10.93 0.05
CA GLU A 100 -11.78 11.06 -0.19
C GLU A 100 -12.28 9.95 -1.13
N GLU A 101 -13.49 9.45 -0.88
CA GLU A 101 -14.09 8.39 -1.68
C GLU A 101 -14.26 8.88 -3.13
N PRO A 102 -13.68 8.17 -4.12
CA PRO A 102 -13.82 8.56 -5.51
C PRO A 102 -15.26 8.32 -5.99
N VAL A 103 -15.71 9.16 -6.93
CA VAL A 103 -17.05 9.09 -7.50
C VAL A 103 -16.97 8.58 -8.93
N ARG A 104 -17.76 7.56 -9.22
CA ARG A 104 -17.91 7.01 -10.57
C ARG A 104 -19.39 6.93 -10.92
N GLU A 105 -19.77 7.53 -12.04
CA GLU A 105 -21.16 7.54 -12.52
C GLU A 105 -21.69 6.11 -12.69
N TYR A 106 -22.87 5.81 -12.14
CA TYR A 106 -23.51 4.49 -12.13
C TYR A 106 -22.81 3.40 -11.30
N TYR A 107 -21.90 3.77 -10.40
CA TYR A 107 -21.25 2.82 -9.50
C TYR A 107 -21.25 3.32 -8.05
N ASN A 108 -21.38 2.39 -7.11
CA ASN A 108 -21.14 2.63 -5.70
C ASN A 108 -19.68 2.27 -5.38
N PHE A 109 -18.97 3.14 -4.67
CA PHE A 109 -17.69 2.80 -4.09
C PHE A 109 -17.90 1.77 -2.97
N ILE A 110 -17.21 0.62 -3.06
CA ILE A 110 -17.33 -0.47 -2.06
C ILE A 110 -16.08 -0.62 -1.20
N GLY A 111 -14.98 0.03 -1.56
CA GLY A 111 -13.75 0.01 -0.78
C GLY A 111 -12.49 0.02 -1.64
N TRP A 112 -11.39 -0.28 -0.98
CA TRP A 112 -10.05 -0.28 -1.57
C TRP A 112 -9.55 -1.72 -1.72
N SER A 113 -8.72 -1.97 -2.74
CA SER A 113 -8.25 -3.32 -3.09
C SER A 113 -7.32 -3.97 -2.06
N ALA A 114 -6.80 -3.20 -1.09
CA ALA A 114 -5.85 -3.68 -0.10
C ALA A 114 -6.14 -3.05 1.26
N ASP A 115 -5.84 -3.80 2.32
CA ASP A 115 -5.84 -3.27 3.68
C ASP A 115 -4.65 -2.34 3.86
N THR A 116 -4.93 -1.12 4.32
CA THR A 116 -3.94 -0.07 4.52
C THR A 116 -3.72 0.25 5.99
N SER A 117 -4.21 -0.59 6.91
CA SER A 117 -4.04 -0.39 8.36
C SER A 117 -2.61 -0.63 8.85
N CYS A 118 -1.78 -1.34 8.08
CA CYS A 118 -0.40 -1.69 8.43
C CYS A 118 0.47 -1.80 7.18
N ILE A 119 1.27 -0.75 6.91
CA ILE A 119 2.14 -0.71 5.72
C ILE A 119 3.54 -1.23 6.05
N THR A 120 3.95 -2.30 5.36
CA THR A 120 5.28 -2.90 5.52
C THR A 120 6.13 -2.88 4.25
N GLU A 121 5.53 -2.51 3.12
CA GLU A 121 6.15 -2.45 1.79
C GLU A 121 5.45 -1.41 0.91
N GLU A 122 6.03 -1.12 -0.26
CA GLU A 122 5.37 -0.24 -1.24
C GLU A 122 4.08 -0.89 -1.74
N THR A 123 2.99 -0.12 -1.76
CA THR A 123 1.66 -0.65 -2.07
C THR A 123 0.91 0.24 -3.04
N ILE A 124 0.29 -0.37 -4.05
CA ILE A 124 -0.68 0.28 -4.93
C ILE A 124 -2.06 -0.21 -4.53
N VAL A 125 -2.96 0.72 -4.24
CA VAL A 125 -4.29 0.48 -3.73
C VAL A 125 -5.31 0.99 -4.75
N VAL A 126 -6.13 0.10 -5.29
CA VAL A 126 -7.08 0.39 -6.37
C VAL A 126 -8.48 0.57 -5.81
N ALA A 127 -9.19 1.60 -6.25
CA ALA A 127 -10.61 1.79 -5.90
C ALA A 127 -11.46 0.64 -6.47
N GLN A 128 -12.36 0.10 -5.63
CA GLN A 128 -13.29 -0.94 -6.01
C GLN A 128 -14.72 -0.42 -6.01
N TYR A 129 -15.48 -0.91 -6.99
CA TYR A 129 -16.82 -0.44 -7.26
C TYR A 129 -17.79 -1.60 -7.46
N SER A 130 -19.06 -1.38 -7.13
CA SER A 130 -20.19 -2.18 -7.59
C SER A 130 -21.11 -1.36 -8.46
N ILE A 131 -21.74 -1.99 -9.46
CA ILE A 131 -22.67 -1.29 -10.36
C ILE A 131 -23.90 -0.84 -9.55
N ALA A 132 -24.36 0.38 -9.83
CA ALA A 132 -25.45 1.07 -9.16
C ALA A 132 -26.51 1.51 -10.18
N ILE A 133 -27.11 0.56 -10.88
CA ILE A 133 -28.20 0.78 -11.84
C ILE A 133 -29.39 -0.11 -11.52
N THR A 134 -30.57 0.31 -11.98
CA THR A 134 -31.77 -0.51 -11.93
C THR A 134 -31.74 -1.49 -13.11
N ALA A 135 -31.82 -2.79 -12.85
CA ALA A 135 -31.94 -3.77 -13.92
C ALA A 135 -33.17 -3.46 -14.79
N GLY A 136 -32.97 -3.38 -16.11
CA GLY A 136 -33.98 -2.97 -17.09
C GLY A 136 -34.05 -1.47 -17.39
N ASP A 137 -33.36 -0.62 -16.65
CA ASP A 137 -33.19 0.82 -16.94
C ASP A 137 -31.87 1.03 -17.70
N VAL A 138 -31.94 0.93 -19.02
CA VAL A 138 -30.80 0.79 -19.93
C VAL A 138 -30.33 2.15 -20.44
N ASP A 139 -31.21 3.15 -20.48
CA ASP A 139 -30.81 4.53 -20.72
C ASP A 139 -30.50 5.32 -19.44
N ALA A 140 -30.68 4.69 -18.27
CA ALA A 140 -30.35 5.21 -16.95
C ALA A 140 -31.12 6.49 -16.59
N ASP A 141 -32.36 6.62 -17.09
CA ASP A 141 -33.23 7.77 -16.79
C ASP A 141 -33.97 7.64 -15.44
N GLY A 142 -33.81 6.49 -14.77
CA GLY A 142 -34.43 6.16 -13.49
C GLY A 142 -35.77 5.43 -13.60
N SER A 143 -36.23 5.12 -14.81
CA SER A 143 -37.51 4.46 -15.07
C SER A 143 -37.37 3.33 -16.08
N ILE A 144 -38.00 2.18 -15.83
CA ILE A 144 -38.04 1.09 -16.81
C ILE A 144 -39.17 1.36 -17.80
N THR A 145 -38.84 1.69 -19.05
CA THR A 145 -39.77 2.10 -20.10
C THR A 145 -39.62 1.26 -21.39
N ILE A 146 -40.49 1.53 -22.37
CA ILE A 146 -40.36 0.93 -23.71
C ILE A 146 -39.10 1.43 -24.44
N THR A 147 -38.51 2.55 -24.01
CA THR A 147 -37.27 3.09 -24.57
C THR A 147 -36.11 2.18 -24.23
N ASP A 148 -36.07 1.66 -23.00
CA ASP A 148 -35.10 0.67 -22.54
C ASP A 148 -35.21 -0.62 -23.32
N ALA A 149 -36.44 -1.14 -23.47
CA ALA A 149 -36.68 -2.33 -24.27
C ALA A 149 -36.22 -2.16 -25.73
N LEU A 150 -36.46 -0.99 -26.31
CA LEU A 150 -36.01 -0.66 -27.66
C LEU A 150 -34.48 -0.55 -27.74
N LEU A 151 -33.84 0.01 -26.72
CA LEU A 151 -32.39 0.12 -26.63
C LEU A 151 -31.74 -1.25 -26.47
N THR A 152 -32.26 -2.12 -25.59
CA THR A 152 -31.84 -3.51 -25.45
C THR A 152 -31.98 -4.27 -26.76
N LEU A 153 -33.08 -4.09 -27.49
CA LEU A 153 -33.25 -4.71 -28.80
C LEU A 153 -32.19 -4.23 -29.80
N ARG A 154 -31.86 -2.94 -29.82
CA ARG A 154 -30.80 -2.39 -30.67
C ARG A 154 -29.43 -2.96 -30.31
N ILE A 155 -29.15 -3.12 -29.01
CA ILE A 155 -27.92 -3.74 -28.51
C ILE A 155 -27.85 -5.21 -28.94
N ALA A 156 -28.91 -5.99 -28.71
CA ALA A 156 -29.01 -7.40 -29.10
C ALA A 156 -28.86 -7.63 -30.61
N MET A 157 -29.19 -6.62 -31.42
CA MET A 157 -29.04 -6.64 -32.88
C MET A 157 -27.72 -6.00 -33.35
N GLU A 158 -26.80 -5.67 -32.45
CA GLU A 158 -25.51 -5.03 -32.72
C GLU A 158 -25.63 -3.70 -33.49
N LEU A 159 -26.77 -3.01 -33.33
CA LEU A 159 -27.04 -1.72 -33.99
C LEU A 159 -26.43 -0.52 -33.23
N VAL A 160 -26.05 -0.74 -31.97
CA VAL A 160 -25.43 0.25 -31.07
C VAL A 160 -24.33 -0.46 -30.29
N THR A 161 -23.21 0.23 -30.04
CA THR A 161 -22.16 -0.22 -29.14
C THR A 161 -22.51 0.17 -27.71
N PRO A 162 -22.96 -0.75 -26.84
CA PRO A 162 -23.34 -0.43 -25.48
C PRO A 162 -22.11 -0.11 -24.61
N SER A 163 -22.30 0.66 -23.54
CA SER A 163 -21.35 0.70 -22.43
C SER A 163 -21.47 -0.56 -21.56
N ASP A 164 -20.46 -0.84 -20.73
CA ASP A 164 -20.51 -1.96 -19.77
C ASP A 164 -21.73 -1.88 -18.84
N VAL A 165 -22.11 -0.66 -18.45
CA VAL A 165 -23.29 -0.39 -17.62
C VAL A 165 -24.58 -0.77 -18.36
N GLN A 166 -24.68 -0.40 -19.64
CA GLN A 166 -25.84 -0.74 -20.46
C GLN A 166 -25.96 -2.23 -20.69
N LEU A 167 -24.86 -2.95 -20.85
CA LEU A 167 -24.88 -4.41 -20.95
C LEU A 167 -25.46 -5.05 -19.68
N VAL A 168 -25.06 -4.54 -18.51
CA VAL A 168 -25.55 -5.06 -17.23
C VAL A 168 -27.02 -4.69 -16.97
N ALA A 169 -27.45 -3.47 -17.29
CA ALA A 169 -28.87 -3.11 -17.16
C ALA A 169 -29.74 -3.88 -18.16
N ALA A 170 -29.22 -4.13 -19.36
CA ALA A 170 -29.94 -4.80 -20.42
C ALA A 170 -30.10 -6.31 -20.17
N ASP A 171 -29.14 -6.96 -19.50
CA ASP A 171 -29.20 -8.37 -19.09
C ASP A 171 -30.11 -8.55 -17.86
N ILE A 172 -31.42 -8.39 -18.06
CA ILE A 172 -32.41 -8.40 -16.99
C ILE A 172 -32.66 -9.81 -16.40
N ASN A 173 -32.28 -10.87 -17.12
CA ASN A 173 -32.45 -12.24 -16.67
C ASN A 173 -31.15 -12.85 -16.06
N GLU A 174 -30.07 -12.08 -16.05
CA GLU A 174 -28.75 -12.44 -15.51
C GLU A 174 -28.13 -13.68 -16.18
N ASP A 175 -28.40 -13.91 -17.47
CA ASP A 175 -27.85 -15.05 -18.23
C ASP A 175 -26.51 -14.75 -18.91
N MET A 176 -25.96 -13.55 -18.68
CA MET A 176 -24.73 -13.00 -19.25
C MET A 176 -24.79 -12.75 -20.76
N CYS A 177 -25.98 -12.76 -21.38
CA CYS A 177 -26.16 -12.57 -22.82
C CYS A 177 -27.30 -11.59 -23.11
N VAL A 178 -26.99 -10.35 -23.48
CA VAL A 178 -28.01 -9.39 -23.91
C VAL A 178 -28.63 -9.81 -25.26
N ASN A 179 -29.89 -10.22 -25.23
CA ASN A 179 -30.59 -10.73 -26.40
C ASN A 179 -32.07 -10.27 -26.47
N VAL A 180 -32.81 -10.80 -27.45
CA VAL A 180 -34.22 -10.42 -27.67
C VAL A 180 -35.15 -10.84 -26.52
N VAL A 181 -34.77 -11.84 -25.73
CA VAL A 181 -35.51 -12.27 -24.54
C VAL A 181 -35.46 -11.16 -23.49
N ASP A 182 -34.30 -10.54 -23.27
CA ASP A 182 -34.17 -9.43 -22.33
C ASP A 182 -35.00 -8.23 -22.76
N ALA A 183 -34.94 -7.87 -24.04
CA ALA A 183 -35.77 -6.81 -24.59
C ALA A 183 -37.27 -7.08 -24.36
N GLN A 184 -37.71 -8.34 -24.49
CA GLN A 184 -39.09 -8.73 -24.22
C GLN A 184 -39.45 -8.65 -22.74
N ILE A 185 -38.54 -9.05 -21.84
CA ILE A 185 -38.75 -8.96 -20.39
C ILE A 185 -38.85 -7.50 -19.98
N ILE A 186 -37.92 -6.64 -20.41
CA ILE A 186 -37.94 -5.20 -20.15
C ILE A 186 -39.24 -4.58 -20.68
N LEU A 187 -39.67 -4.95 -21.90
CA LEU A 187 -40.93 -4.47 -22.48
C LEU A 187 -42.15 -4.84 -21.63
N ARG A 188 -42.20 -6.08 -21.14
CA ARG A 188 -43.30 -6.55 -20.29
C ARG A 188 -43.32 -5.80 -18.95
N THR A 189 -42.15 -5.64 -18.34
CA THR A 189 -41.97 -4.85 -17.11
C THR A 189 -42.45 -3.41 -17.32
N ALA A 190 -42.06 -2.76 -18.41
CA ALA A 190 -42.48 -1.39 -18.74
C ALA A 190 -44.00 -1.25 -18.97
N LEU A 191 -44.66 -2.32 -19.41
CA LEU A 191 -46.12 -2.37 -19.63
C LEU A 191 -46.90 -2.84 -18.39
N GLY A 192 -46.23 -3.27 -17.31
CA GLY A 192 -46.84 -3.78 -16.10
C GLY A 192 -47.56 -5.13 -16.26
N ILE A 193 -47.07 -5.99 -17.16
CA ILE A 193 -47.66 -7.31 -17.51
C ILE A 193 -46.70 -8.47 -17.37
#